data_AF-A0A0F2LA14-F1
#
_entry.id   AF-A0A0F2LA14-F1
#
_cell.length_a   1.000
_cell.length_b   1.000
_cell.length_c   1.000
_cell.angle_alpha   90.00
_cell.angle_beta   90.00
_cell.angle_gamma   90.00
#
_symmetry.space_group_name_H-M   'P 1'
#
loop_
_entity.id
_entity.type
_entity.pdbx_description
1 polymer ?
#
loop_
_entity_poly.entity_id
_entity_poly.type
_entity_poly.pdbx_seq_one_letter_code
_entity_poly.pdbx_strand_id
1 'polypeptide(L)'
;MSLEVEEARIVIRAGPRRIFGIPTYLNMLGSVKMAPARYLAGVARAEGRPLYAEDPRLRRALEAICSECAAAEAGEGRAVSRAEVVEAYYNALAPQLLSLAPSIDSIVVPCYTGALGEAVARRAEESAPGVALIAVKLGEGGCSWADAVYTAQAVDERLKSLNLGPASLAAISAALKAAEELNLYSTLVVLTDGR
;
A
#
# COMPACT_ATOMS: atom_id res chain seq x y z
N MET A 1 19.77 14.38 8.28
CA MET A 1 18.55 13.99 7.55
C MET A 1 17.79 15.27 7.25
N SER A 2 17.40 15.52 6.00
CA SER A 2 16.51 16.62 5.64
C SER A 2 15.16 16.06 5.19
N LEU A 3 14.11 16.85 5.37
CA LEU A 3 12.72 16.52 5.03
C LEU A 3 12.18 17.60 4.10
N GLU A 4 11.77 17.21 2.91
CA GLU A 4 11.16 18.05 1.89
C GLU A 4 9.77 17.47 1.59
N VAL A 5 8.74 18.31 1.60
CA VAL A 5 7.37 17.90 1.21
C VAL A 5 7.07 18.51 -0.14
N GLU A 6 6.87 17.67 -1.15
CA GLU A 6 6.41 18.07 -2.48
C GLU A 6 4.92 17.70 -2.62
N GLU A 7 4.16 18.41 -3.46
CA GLU A 7 2.69 18.31 -3.59
C GLU A 7 2.12 16.88 -3.69
N ALA A 8 2.90 15.91 -4.17
CA ALA A 8 2.48 14.52 -4.33
C ALA A 8 3.34 13.48 -3.56
N ARG A 9 4.37 13.90 -2.81
CA ARG A 9 5.31 12.98 -2.14
C ARG A 9 6.08 13.63 -1.00
N ILE A 10 6.42 12.82 -0.01
CA ILE A 10 7.35 13.19 1.06
C ILE A 10 8.74 12.71 0.65
N VAL A 11 9.70 13.62 0.54
CA VAL A 11 11.09 13.31 0.21
C VAL A 11 11.94 13.42 1.47
N ILE A 12 12.56 12.32 1.87
CA ILE A 12 13.45 12.26 3.03
C ILE A 12 14.85 11.94 2.53
N ARG A 13 15.82 12.81 2.85
CA ARG A 13 17.24 12.61 2.49
C ARG A 13 18.04 12.23 3.72
N ALA A 14 18.64 11.06 3.72
CA ALA A 14 19.48 10.53 4.80
C ALA A 14 20.90 10.25 4.26
N GLY A 15 21.75 11.28 4.25
CA GLY A 15 23.06 11.20 3.61
C GLY A 15 22.91 11.03 2.08
N PRO A 16 23.52 10.01 1.45
CA PRO A 16 23.35 9.74 0.02
C PRO A 16 22.00 9.09 -0.32
N ARG A 17 21.22 8.67 0.68
CA ARG A 17 19.99 7.90 0.51
C ARG A 17 18.77 8.81 0.37
N ARG A 18 17.85 8.41 -0.50
CA ARG A 18 16.58 9.09 -0.78
C ARG A 18 15.42 8.15 -0.51
N ILE A 19 14.46 8.62 0.28
CA ILE A 19 13.21 7.95 0.56
C ILE A 19 12.07 8.80 0.00
N PHE A 20 11.24 8.18 -0.83
CA PHE A 20 10.06 8.78 -1.46
C PHE A 20 8.81 8.19 -0.84
N GLY A 21 8.22 8.89 0.12
CA GLY A 21 6.94 8.52 0.71
C GLY A 21 5.77 8.95 -0.18
N ILE A 22 5.04 8.00 -0.74
CA ILE A 22 3.84 8.27 -1.56
C ILE A 22 2.58 8.14 -0.71
N PRO A 23 1.83 9.23 -0.47
CA PRO A 23 0.59 9.22 0.30
C PRO A 23 -0.55 8.59 -0.50
N THR A 24 -0.63 7.26 -0.49
CA THR A 24 -1.74 6.51 -1.11
C THR A 24 -3.07 6.67 -0.37
N TYR A 25 -3.10 7.38 0.77
CA TYR A 25 -4.32 7.64 1.54
C TYR A 25 -5.01 8.97 1.19
N LEU A 26 -4.32 9.91 0.52
CA LEU A 26 -4.82 11.28 0.23
C LEU A 26 -4.89 11.65 -1.27
N ASN A 27 -4.33 10.87 -2.18
CA ASN A 27 -3.96 11.41 -3.50
C ASN A 27 -4.98 11.19 -4.64
N MET A 28 -4.63 11.70 -5.83
CA MET A 28 -5.34 11.52 -7.10
C MET A 28 -5.51 10.05 -7.55
N LEU A 29 -4.83 9.09 -6.91
CA LEU A 29 -4.95 7.65 -7.18
C LEU A 29 -6.18 7.03 -6.45
N GLY A 30 -6.84 7.82 -5.59
CA GLY A 30 -7.82 7.34 -4.62
C GLY A 30 -7.13 6.74 -3.38
N SER A 31 -7.84 6.72 -2.26
CA SER A 31 -7.36 6.04 -1.05
C SER A 31 -6.99 4.59 -1.37
N VAL A 32 -5.91 4.06 -0.77
CA VAL A 32 -5.46 2.66 -0.89
C VAL A 32 -6.59 1.66 -0.70
N LYS A 33 -7.65 2.02 0.04
CA LYS A 33 -8.86 1.21 0.23
C LYS A 33 -9.92 1.44 -0.85
N MET A 34 -9.99 2.66 -1.40
CA MET A 34 -10.97 3.06 -2.42
C MET A 34 -10.61 2.53 -3.81
N ALA A 35 -9.33 2.47 -4.17
CA ALA A 35 -8.89 1.93 -5.45
C ALA A 35 -9.35 0.47 -5.70
N PRO A 36 -9.06 -0.50 -4.81
CA PRO A 36 -9.55 -1.86 -4.97
C PRO A 36 -11.08 -1.93 -4.84
N ALA A 37 -11.70 -1.11 -3.99
CA ALA A 37 -13.16 -1.07 -3.86
C ALA A 37 -13.86 -0.59 -5.15
N ARG A 38 -13.28 0.38 -5.88
CA ARG A 38 -13.82 0.82 -7.18
C ARG A 38 -13.77 -0.30 -8.22
N TYR A 39 -12.66 -1.05 -8.25
CA TYR A 39 -12.53 -2.21 -9.12
C TYR A 39 -13.61 -3.26 -8.79
N LEU A 40 -13.75 -3.62 -7.52
CA LEU A 40 -14.76 -4.58 -7.06
C LEU A 40 -16.20 -4.10 -7.29
N ALA A 41 -16.47 -2.80 -7.19
CA ALA A 41 -17.78 -2.24 -7.56
C ALA A 41 -18.08 -2.44 -9.06
N GLY A 42 -17.07 -2.32 -9.92
CA GLY A 42 -17.21 -2.65 -11.35
C GLY A 42 -17.56 -4.11 -11.57
N VAL A 43 -16.90 -5.02 -10.86
CA VAL A 43 -17.19 -6.47 -10.88
C VAL A 43 -18.62 -6.75 -10.42
N ALA A 44 -19.04 -6.19 -9.28
CA ALA A 44 -20.39 -6.36 -8.74
C ALA A 44 -21.48 -5.92 -9.74
N ARG A 45 -21.28 -4.76 -10.39
CA ARG A 45 -22.19 -4.25 -11.43
C ARG A 45 -22.24 -5.14 -12.66
N ALA A 46 -21.09 -5.64 -13.11
CA ALA A 46 -21.02 -6.53 -14.26
C ALA A 46 -21.71 -7.88 -13.99
N GLU A 47 -21.59 -8.40 -12.76
CA GLU A 47 -22.23 -9.64 -12.32
C GLU A 47 -23.71 -9.45 -11.93
N GLY A 48 -24.17 -8.21 -11.73
CA GLY A 48 -25.51 -7.90 -11.25
C GLY A 48 -25.79 -8.43 -9.83
N ARG A 49 -24.75 -8.61 -9.01
CA ARG A 49 -24.84 -9.20 -7.66
C ARG A 49 -23.94 -8.46 -6.67
N PRO A 50 -24.39 -8.18 -5.44
CA PRO A 50 -23.56 -7.57 -4.41
C PRO A 50 -22.44 -8.49 -3.95
N LEU A 51 -21.34 -7.88 -3.52
CA LEU A 51 -20.15 -8.54 -3.02
C LEU A 51 -20.01 -8.38 -1.51
N TYR A 52 -19.64 -9.46 -0.82
CA TYR A 52 -19.28 -9.45 0.59
C TYR A 52 -17.77 -9.48 0.76
N ALA A 53 -17.18 -8.41 1.29
CA ALA A 53 -15.77 -8.37 1.64
C ALA A 53 -15.58 -8.61 3.15
N GLU A 54 -14.77 -9.61 3.51
CA GLU A 54 -14.47 -9.93 4.91
C GLU A 54 -13.73 -8.80 5.63
N ASP A 55 -12.83 -8.08 4.94
CA ASP A 55 -12.16 -6.91 5.49
C ASP A 55 -13.19 -5.77 5.69
N PRO A 56 -13.50 -5.37 6.94
CA PRO A 56 -14.48 -4.33 7.20
C PRO A 56 -14.09 -2.99 6.58
N ARG A 57 -12.80 -2.72 6.38
CA ARG A 57 -12.30 -1.48 5.76
C ARG A 57 -12.61 -1.46 4.28
N LEU A 58 -12.43 -2.59 3.60
CA LEU A 58 -12.75 -2.75 2.18
C LEU A 58 -14.26 -2.76 1.96
N ARG A 59 -15.03 -3.44 2.83
CA ARG A 59 -16.50 -3.43 2.79
C ARG A 59 -17.07 -2.03 2.90
N ARG A 60 -16.62 -1.23 3.89
CA ARG A 60 -17.03 0.17 4.04
C ARG A 60 -16.67 1.03 2.82
N ALA A 61 -15.49 0.80 2.22
CA ALA A 61 -15.09 1.50 1.01
C ALA A 61 -15.96 1.14 -0.19
N LEU A 62 -16.32 -0.14 -0.35
CA LEU A 62 -17.19 -0.62 -1.41
C LEU A 62 -18.61 -0.04 -1.27
N GLU A 63 -19.17 -0.10 -0.07
CA GLU A 63 -20.48 0.48 0.26
C GLU A 63 -20.52 1.99 0.01
N ALA A 64 -19.46 2.71 0.37
CA ALA A 64 -19.35 4.15 0.11
C ALA A 64 -19.26 4.51 -1.39
N ILE A 65 -18.79 3.59 -2.24
CA ILE A 65 -18.73 3.80 -3.70
C ILE A 65 -20.05 3.40 -4.37
N CYS A 66 -20.68 2.35 -3.87
CA CYS A 66 -21.87 1.74 -4.45
C CYS A 66 -22.57 0.92 -3.37
N SER A 67 -23.60 1.49 -2.75
CA SER A 67 -24.37 0.84 -1.68
C SER A 67 -24.96 -0.48 -2.13
N GLU A 68 -25.47 -0.55 -3.36
CA GLU A 68 -26.06 -1.76 -3.94
C GLU A 68 -25.02 -2.82 -4.37
N CYS A 69 -23.74 -2.47 -4.43
CA CYS A 69 -22.66 -3.40 -4.77
C CYS A 69 -22.09 -4.12 -3.54
N ALA A 70 -22.41 -3.67 -2.33
CA ALA A 70 -21.89 -4.23 -1.08
C ALA A 70 -22.96 -5.00 -0.33
N ALA A 71 -22.66 -6.24 0.03
CA ALA A 71 -23.45 -7.02 0.98
C ALA A 71 -23.02 -6.66 2.42
N ALA A 72 -24.00 -6.42 3.30
CA ALA A 72 -23.73 -6.09 4.69
C ALA A 72 -23.25 -7.33 5.45
N GLU A 73 -23.92 -8.46 5.22
CA GLU A 73 -23.67 -9.72 5.89
C GLU A 73 -23.17 -10.83 4.95
N ALA A 74 -22.48 -11.80 5.56
CA ALA A 74 -22.06 -13.01 4.85
C ALA A 74 -23.30 -13.79 4.42
N GLY A 75 -23.41 -14.08 3.12
CA GLY A 75 -24.55 -14.80 2.54
C GLY A 75 -25.54 -13.93 1.75
N GLU A 76 -25.55 -12.61 1.96
CA GLU A 76 -26.38 -11.68 1.17
C GLU A 76 -25.79 -11.36 -0.22
N GLY A 77 -24.50 -11.68 -0.41
CA GLY A 77 -23.75 -11.44 -1.63
C GLY A 77 -22.79 -12.56 -1.97
N ARG A 78 -21.98 -12.36 -3.02
CA ARG A 78 -20.86 -13.26 -3.32
C ARG A 78 -19.66 -12.87 -2.48
N ALA A 79 -19.06 -13.82 -1.77
CA ALA A 79 -17.84 -13.54 -1.01
C ALA A 79 -16.69 -13.16 -1.97
N VAL A 80 -15.98 -12.09 -1.63
CA VAL A 80 -14.76 -11.68 -2.33
C VAL A 80 -13.60 -12.49 -1.77
N SER A 81 -12.97 -13.28 -2.64
CA SER A 81 -11.78 -14.05 -2.26
C SER A 81 -10.56 -13.13 -2.07
N ARG A 82 -9.57 -13.60 -1.29
CA ARG A 82 -8.28 -12.90 -1.18
C ARG A 82 -7.64 -12.66 -2.55
N ALA A 83 -7.73 -13.64 -3.47
CA ALA A 83 -7.18 -13.53 -4.81
C ALA A 83 -7.80 -12.36 -5.59
N GLU A 84 -9.11 -12.17 -5.48
CA GLU A 84 -9.78 -11.02 -6.10
C GLU A 84 -9.37 -9.68 -5.48
N VAL A 85 -9.09 -9.65 -4.17
CA VAL A 85 -8.54 -8.44 -3.53
C VAL A 85 -7.13 -8.13 -4.06
N VAL A 86 -6.29 -9.16 -4.27
CA VAL A 86 -4.96 -8.99 -4.89
C VAL A 86 -5.11 -8.47 -6.32
N GLU A 87 -6.00 -9.06 -7.13
CA GLU A 87 -6.28 -8.58 -8.49
C GLU A 87 -6.76 -7.13 -8.50
N ALA A 88 -7.62 -6.75 -7.57
CA ALA A 88 -8.11 -5.39 -7.45
C ALA A 88 -6.96 -4.40 -7.18
N TYR A 89 -6.02 -4.73 -6.28
CA TYR A 89 -4.83 -3.91 -6.05
C TYR A 89 -3.88 -3.89 -7.25
N TYR A 90 -3.69 -5.03 -7.92
CA TYR A 90 -2.77 -5.20 -9.05
C TYR A 90 -3.22 -4.39 -10.27
N ASN A 91 -4.54 -4.27 -10.48
CA ASN A 91 -5.10 -3.50 -11.59
C ASN A 91 -5.31 -2.02 -11.21
N ALA A 92 -5.70 -1.72 -9.97
CA ALA A 92 -6.07 -0.36 -9.59
C ALA A 92 -4.92 0.48 -9.01
N LEU A 93 -3.95 -0.10 -8.28
CA LEU A 93 -2.97 0.68 -7.51
C LEU A 93 -1.52 0.39 -7.88
N ALA A 94 -1.16 -0.88 -8.08
CA ALA A 94 0.24 -1.27 -8.35
C ALA A 94 0.88 -0.55 -9.57
N PRO A 95 0.19 -0.36 -10.72
CA PRO A 95 0.76 0.33 -11.87
C PRO A 95 1.06 1.80 -11.56
N GLN A 96 0.16 2.44 -10.80
CA GLN A 96 0.28 3.84 -10.41
C GLN A 96 1.49 4.04 -9.48
N LEU A 97 1.65 3.15 -8.49
CA LEU A 97 2.80 3.19 -7.58
C LEU A 97 4.15 3.14 -8.31
N LEU A 98 4.29 2.20 -9.25
CA LEU A 98 5.53 2.01 -9.99
C LEU A 98 5.80 3.13 -11.01
N SER A 99 4.77 3.79 -11.52
CA SER A 99 4.94 4.96 -12.41
C SER A 99 5.49 6.20 -11.70
N LEU A 100 5.30 6.34 -10.38
CA LEU A 100 5.59 7.56 -9.62
C LEU A 100 7.05 7.70 -9.18
N ALA A 101 7.82 6.61 -9.25
CA ALA A 101 9.21 6.61 -8.80
C ALA A 101 10.09 5.84 -9.78
N PRO A 102 10.37 6.43 -10.96
CA PRO A 102 11.35 5.86 -11.87
C PRO A 102 12.73 5.82 -11.19
N SER A 103 13.48 4.74 -11.42
CA SER A 103 14.85 4.57 -10.89
C SER A 103 14.94 4.45 -9.36
N ILE A 104 14.01 3.71 -8.76
CA ILE A 104 14.13 3.18 -7.40
C ILE A 104 14.88 1.85 -7.40
N ASP A 105 15.55 1.54 -6.29
CA ASP A 105 16.17 0.24 -6.04
C ASP A 105 15.34 -0.62 -5.07
N SER A 106 14.35 -0.02 -4.40
CA SER A 106 13.57 -0.70 -3.38
C SER A 106 12.17 -0.09 -3.19
N ILE A 107 11.21 -0.92 -2.79
CA ILE A 107 9.84 -0.53 -2.41
C ILE A 107 9.51 -1.10 -1.04
N VAL A 108 9.05 -0.24 -0.14
CA VAL A 108 8.57 -0.61 1.20
C VAL A 108 7.05 -0.54 1.23
N VAL A 109 6.42 -1.67 1.54
CA VAL A 109 4.96 -1.81 1.57
C VAL A 109 4.47 -2.27 2.95
N PRO A 110 3.50 -1.56 3.57
CA PRO A 110 2.80 -2.02 4.76
C PRO A 110 2.09 -3.36 4.55
N CYS A 111 2.37 -4.33 5.41
CA CYS A 111 1.82 -5.69 5.34
C CYS A 111 0.81 -5.93 6.48
N TYR A 112 -0.47 -5.76 6.15
CA TYR A 112 -1.60 -6.12 7.02
C TYR A 112 -2.18 -7.49 6.69
N THR A 113 -2.79 -7.62 5.50
CA THR A 113 -3.36 -8.87 4.98
C THR A 113 -2.44 -9.56 3.96
N GLY A 114 -1.40 -8.85 3.51
CA GLY A 114 -0.48 -9.28 2.44
C GLY A 114 -0.96 -8.99 1.02
N ALA A 115 -2.25 -8.69 0.80
CA ALA A 115 -2.81 -8.56 -0.55
C ALA A 115 -2.21 -7.39 -1.37
N LEU A 116 -2.03 -6.23 -0.74
CA LEU A 116 -1.39 -5.07 -1.38
C LEU A 116 0.05 -5.39 -1.78
N GLY A 117 0.82 -6.00 -0.89
CA GLY A 117 2.22 -6.34 -1.15
C GLY A 117 2.38 -7.37 -2.26
N GLU A 118 1.53 -8.40 -2.29
CA GLU A 118 1.52 -9.39 -3.37
C GLU A 118 1.17 -8.75 -4.73
N ALA A 119 0.20 -7.84 -4.76
CA ALA A 119 -0.14 -7.10 -5.97
C ALA A 119 1.01 -6.21 -6.47
N VAL A 120 1.70 -5.53 -5.54
CA VAL A 120 2.90 -4.72 -5.86
C VAL A 120 4.03 -5.62 -6.34
N ALA A 121 4.26 -6.76 -5.70
CA ALA A 121 5.30 -7.71 -6.09
C ALA A 121 5.11 -8.21 -7.53
N ARG A 122 3.91 -8.67 -7.85
CA ARG A 122 3.55 -9.10 -9.22
C ARG A 122 3.79 -8.01 -10.25
N ARG A 123 3.43 -6.75 -9.95
CA ARG A 123 3.66 -5.66 -10.90
C ARG A 123 5.14 -5.26 -11.00
N ALA A 124 5.89 -5.34 -9.90
CA ALA A 124 7.31 -5.05 -9.89
C ALA A 124 8.11 -6.06 -10.73
N GLU A 125 7.76 -7.35 -10.67
CA GLU A 125 8.36 -8.39 -11.53
C GLU A 125 8.22 -8.08 -13.02
N GLU A 126 7.08 -7.51 -13.44
CA GLU A 126 6.80 -7.16 -14.83
C GLU A 126 7.48 -5.86 -15.27
N SER A 127 7.45 -4.84 -14.42
CA SER A 127 7.72 -3.45 -14.82
C SER A 127 9.02 -2.86 -14.25
N ALA A 128 9.58 -3.46 -13.21
CA ALA A 128 10.79 -3.00 -12.53
C ALA A 128 11.60 -4.18 -11.97
N PRO A 129 12.06 -5.12 -12.84
CA PRO A 129 12.82 -6.27 -12.40
C PRO A 129 14.09 -5.85 -11.65
N GLY A 130 14.36 -6.49 -10.51
CA GLY A 130 15.52 -6.21 -9.67
C GLY A 130 15.29 -5.17 -8.55
N VAL A 131 14.09 -4.58 -8.46
CA VAL A 131 13.70 -3.77 -7.30
C VAL A 131 13.47 -4.66 -6.08
N ALA A 132 14.13 -4.35 -4.97
CA ALA A 132 13.95 -5.07 -3.71
C ALA A 132 12.60 -4.73 -3.06
N LEU A 133 11.86 -5.74 -2.65
CA LEU A 133 10.57 -5.60 -1.99
C LEU A 133 10.72 -5.80 -0.48
N ILE A 134 10.29 -4.81 0.29
CA ILE A 134 10.41 -4.81 1.74
C ILE A 134 9.02 -4.73 2.36
N ALA A 135 8.72 -5.66 3.25
CA ALA A 135 7.49 -5.66 4.03
C ALA A 135 7.67 -5.00 5.40
N VAL A 136 6.66 -4.24 5.81
CA VAL A 136 6.51 -3.83 7.22
C VAL A 136 5.34 -4.58 7.82
N LYS A 137 5.63 -5.55 8.67
CA LYS A 137 4.63 -6.40 9.32
C LYS A 137 3.80 -5.57 10.31
N LEU A 138 2.51 -5.40 10.03
CA LEU A 138 1.56 -4.62 10.83
C LEU A 138 0.29 -5.39 11.22
N GLY A 139 0.09 -6.59 10.66
CA GLY A 139 -1.04 -7.46 10.98
C GLY A 139 -0.70 -8.93 10.75
N GLU A 140 -1.69 -9.80 10.89
CA GLU A 140 -1.52 -11.25 10.86
C GLU A 140 -1.21 -11.83 9.45
N GLY A 141 -1.47 -11.09 8.37
CA GLY A 141 -1.31 -11.58 7.00
C GLY A 141 0.13 -11.94 6.59
N GLY A 142 0.27 -12.90 5.67
CA GLY A 142 1.57 -13.34 5.17
C GLY A 142 2.31 -12.26 4.36
N CYS A 143 3.60 -12.09 4.63
CA CYS A 143 4.48 -11.14 3.92
C CYS A 143 5.56 -11.86 3.10
N SER A 144 5.28 -13.09 2.65
CA SER A 144 6.23 -13.94 1.90
C SER A 144 6.53 -13.45 0.49
N TRP A 145 5.84 -12.41 0.03
CA TRP A 145 6.11 -11.71 -1.24
C TRP A 145 7.31 -10.75 -1.15
N ALA A 146 7.83 -10.48 0.04
CA ALA A 146 8.94 -9.55 0.25
C ALA A 146 10.28 -10.27 0.39
N ASP A 147 11.35 -9.64 -0.09
CA ASP A 147 12.73 -10.07 0.08
C ASP A 147 13.21 -9.90 1.53
N ALA A 148 12.67 -8.90 2.23
CA ALA A 148 12.95 -8.65 3.64
C ALA A 148 11.70 -8.19 4.39
N VAL A 149 11.59 -8.62 5.66
CA VAL A 149 10.45 -8.29 6.53
C VAL A 149 10.93 -7.59 7.78
N TYR A 150 10.39 -6.41 8.03
CA TYR A 150 10.64 -5.59 9.21
C TYR A 150 9.39 -5.52 10.08
N THR A 151 9.57 -5.50 11.40
CA THR A 151 8.49 -5.17 12.33
C THR A 151 8.50 -3.67 12.62
N ALA A 152 7.32 -3.12 12.93
CA ALA A 152 7.22 -1.71 13.33
C ALA A 152 8.15 -1.42 14.51
N GLN A 153 9.06 -0.46 14.32
CA GLN A 153 9.95 0.03 15.38
C GLN A 153 9.46 1.38 15.92
N ALA A 154 10.10 1.85 16.99
CA ALA A 154 9.88 3.19 17.51
C ALA A 154 10.05 4.23 16.40
N VAL A 155 9.08 5.12 16.27
CA VAL A 155 9.07 6.16 15.25
C VAL A 155 10.02 7.28 15.67
N ASP A 156 10.92 7.67 14.78
CA ASP A 156 11.77 8.84 14.96
C ASP A 156 10.89 10.07 15.24
N GLU A 157 11.15 10.78 16.35
CA GLU A 157 10.41 11.98 16.76
C GLU A 157 10.30 13.02 15.62
N ARG A 158 11.31 13.10 14.76
CA ARG A 158 11.33 14.02 13.61
C ARG A 158 10.21 13.71 12.61
N LEU A 159 9.83 12.45 12.46
CA LEU A 159 8.74 12.01 11.58
C LEU A 159 7.37 12.33 12.16
N LYS A 160 7.23 12.55 13.47
CA LYS A 160 5.93 12.89 14.09
C LYS A 160 5.40 14.25 13.67
N SER A 161 6.27 15.12 13.14
CA SER A 161 5.86 16.39 12.51
C SER A 161 5.07 16.19 11.22
N LEU A 162 5.21 15.02 10.58
CA LEU A 162 4.41 14.63 9.44
C LEU A 162 3.02 14.18 9.94
N ASN A 163 1.95 14.70 9.33
CA ASN A 163 0.57 14.33 9.67
C ASN A 163 0.20 12.91 9.16
N LEU A 164 1.00 11.92 9.56
CA LEU A 164 0.95 10.53 9.12
C LEU A 164 0.39 9.63 10.22
N GLY A 165 -0.38 8.63 9.79
CA GLY A 165 -0.86 7.58 10.67
C GLY A 165 0.25 6.60 11.06
N PRO A 166 -0.01 5.72 12.05
CA PRO A 166 0.99 4.79 12.57
C PRO A 166 1.57 3.84 11.51
N ALA A 167 0.77 3.40 10.54
CA ALA A 167 1.25 2.46 9.51
C ALA A 167 2.29 3.12 8.59
N SER A 168 2.01 4.36 8.18
CA SER A 168 2.89 5.16 7.32
C SER A 168 4.17 5.57 8.05
N LEU A 169 4.08 5.92 9.33
CA LEU A 169 5.25 6.19 10.15
C LEU A 169 6.14 4.95 10.32
N ALA A 170 5.55 3.79 10.59
CA ALA A 170 6.28 2.52 10.65
C ALA A 170 6.94 2.16 9.30
N ALA A 171 6.25 2.44 8.18
CA ALA A 171 6.78 2.24 6.84
C ALA A 171 8.04 3.07 6.58
N ILE A 172 8.02 4.35 6.95
CA ILE A 172 9.19 5.23 6.81
C ILE A 172 10.34 4.77 7.71
N SER A 173 10.06 4.42 8.97
CA SER A 173 11.10 3.93 9.89
C SER A 173 11.77 2.66 9.35
N ALA A 174 10.98 1.71 8.84
CA ALA A 174 11.51 0.49 8.23
C ALA A 174 12.32 0.80 6.96
N ALA A 175 11.89 1.76 6.15
CA ALA A 175 12.61 2.18 4.96
C ALA A 175 14.00 2.74 5.28
N LEU A 176 14.10 3.61 6.30
CA LEU A 176 15.38 4.16 6.77
C LEU A 176 16.33 3.04 7.19
N LYS A 177 15.83 2.11 8.01
CA LYS A 177 16.61 0.98 8.50
C LYS A 177 17.05 0.03 7.37
N ALA A 178 16.12 -0.36 6.51
CA ALA A 178 16.40 -1.26 5.40
C ALA A 178 17.40 -0.63 4.41
N ALA A 179 17.29 0.68 4.17
CA ALA A 179 18.22 1.37 3.30
C ALA A 179 19.66 1.40 3.84
N GLU A 180 19.82 1.42 5.17
CA GLU A 180 21.13 1.27 5.81
C GLU A 180 21.64 -0.18 5.74
N GLU A 181 20.82 -1.15 6.16
CA GLU A 181 21.22 -2.57 6.26
C GLU A 181 21.47 -3.23 4.91
N LEU A 182 20.66 -2.89 3.90
CA LEU A 182 20.70 -3.49 2.56
C LEU A 182 21.43 -2.61 1.53
N ASN A 183 22.03 -1.50 1.99
CA ASN A 183 22.74 -0.53 1.15
C ASN A 183 21.91 0.01 -0.03
N LEU A 184 20.64 0.34 0.25
CA LEU A 184 19.72 0.93 -0.71
C LEU A 184 19.86 2.45 -0.72
N TYR A 185 19.74 3.04 -1.91
CA TYR A 185 19.94 4.47 -2.15
C TYR A 185 18.66 5.20 -2.53
N SER A 186 17.66 4.50 -3.08
CA SER A 186 16.47 5.12 -3.68
C SER A 186 15.23 4.28 -3.38
N THR A 187 14.60 4.53 -2.24
CA THR A 187 13.48 3.73 -1.72
C THR A 187 12.14 4.41 -1.89
N LEU A 188 11.19 3.72 -2.52
CA LEU A 188 9.78 4.10 -2.51
C LEU A 188 9.11 3.58 -1.24
N VAL A 189 8.30 4.40 -0.57
CA VAL A 189 7.55 3.98 0.62
C VAL A 189 6.06 4.23 0.40
N VAL A 190 5.27 3.17 0.51
CA VAL A 190 3.82 3.25 0.38
C VAL A 190 3.22 3.71 1.72
N LEU A 191 2.71 4.94 1.76
CA LEU A 191 2.06 5.50 2.95
C LEU A 191 0.55 5.27 2.85
N THR A 192 -0.03 4.57 3.82
CA THR A 192 -1.41 4.04 3.75
C THR A 192 -2.40 4.72 4.71
N ASP A 193 -1.94 5.65 5.53
CA ASP A 193 -2.76 6.35 6.53
C ASP A 193 -2.21 7.74 6.93
N GLY A 194 -3.13 8.64 7.25
CA GLY A 194 -2.87 9.98 7.79
C GLY A 194 -3.46 10.11 9.20
N ARG A 195 -3.16 11.24 9.86
CA ARG A 195 -3.81 11.66 11.11
C ARG A 195 -4.93 12.67 10.85
#